data_AF-A0A1F9BIQ3-F1
#
_entry.id   AF-A0A1F9BIQ3-F1
#
_cell.length_a   1.000
_cell.length_b   1.000
_cell.length_c   1.000
_cell.angle_alpha   90.00
_cell.angle_beta   90.00
_cell.angle_gamma   90.00
#
_symmetry.space_group_name_H-M   'P 1'
#
loop_
_entity.id
_entity.type
_entity.pdbx_description
1 polymer ?
#
loop_
_entity_poly.entity_id
_entity_poly.type
_entity_poly.pdbx_seq_one_letter_code
_entity_poly.pdbx_strand_id
1 'polypeptide(L)'
;MKFMRLILILVLTLALPLAASAAGTEDPYYRQWASFKVGSSVSLDGTATSSSSGNSSFKQTITLKEVKSDYLMVGISRVEGSKRTDKSKKVERFLGKKDKLEDLGQEDITAAGKKFKCHKYKLTYFDNDGKEMISFTYWFYPDIPGAAKIHAQAKNPAGNTTDTVTQTAVSWQKK
;
A
#
# COMPACT_ATOMS: atom_id res chain seq x y z
N MET A 1 12.42 57.26 45.24
CA MET A 1 11.98 57.63 43.87
C MET A 1 12.49 56.58 42.90
N LYS A 2 11.62 56.11 42.02
CA LYS A 2 11.76 54.97 41.10
C LYS A 2 12.82 55.25 40.03
N PHE A 3 13.64 54.25 39.69
CA PHE A 3 14.10 54.07 38.30
C PHE A 3 14.18 52.59 37.95
N MET A 4 13.16 52.18 37.23
CA MET A 4 12.96 50.91 36.55
C MET A 4 13.90 50.87 35.34
N ARG A 5 14.75 49.85 35.21
CA ARG A 5 15.47 49.56 33.95
C ARG A 5 15.15 48.14 33.49
N LEU A 6 14.28 48.14 32.49
CA LEU A 6 13.89 47.09 31.55
C LEU A 6 15.07 46.78 30.59
N ILE A 7 14.93 45.72 29.77
CA ILE A 7 15.66 45.41 28.50
C ILE A 7 16.81 44.39 28.68
N LEU A 8 16.96 43.24 27.97
CA LEU A 8 16.38 42.69 26.74
C LEU A 8 16.53 41.15 26.78
N ILE A 9 15.47 40.36 26.56
CA ILE A 9 15.61 38.92 26.25
C ILE A 9 15.63 38.82 24.71
N LEU A 10 16.80 38.57 24.14
CA LEU A 10 16.99 38.29 22.73
C LEU A 10 16.49 36.86 22.45
N VAL A 11 15.20 36.71 22.15
CA VAL A 11 14.64 35.44 21.63
C VAL A 11 15.06 35.33 20.18
N LEU A 12 16.17 34.63 19.93
CA LEU A 12 16.61 34.25 18.60
C LEU A 12 15.69 33.12 18.09
N THR A 13 14.55 33.48 17.51
CA THR A 13 13.71 32.54 16.75
C THR A 13 14.45 32.15 15.47
N LEU A 14 15.17 31.02 15.51
CA LEU A 14 15.55 30.32 14.29
C LEU A 14 14.27 29.87 13.60
N ALA A 15 13.74 30.71 12.70
CA ALA A 15 12.81 30.29 11.68
C ALA A 15 13.59 29.40 10.71
N LEU A 16 13.68 28.10 11.03
CA LEU A 16 14.08 27.09 10.06
C LEU A 16 13.04 27.16 8.94
N PRO A 17 13.43 27.51 7.70
CA PRO A 17 12.53 27.33 6.58
C PRO A 17 12.30 25.82 6.48
N LEU A 18 11.10 25.35 6.84
CA LEU A 18 10.62 24.07 6.37
C LEU A 18 10.61 24.19 4.85
N ALA A 19 11.68 23.72 4.23
CA ALA A 19 11.64 23.31 2.85
C ALA A 19 10.55 22.25 2.78
N ALA A 20 9.33 22.70 2.46
CA ALA A 20 8.27 21.84 1.99
C ALA A 20 8.82 21.24 0.69
N SER A 21 9.58 20.15 0.81
CA SER A 21 9.88 19.33 -0.35
C SER A 21 8.52 19.01 -0.93
N ALA A 22 8.35 19.24 -2.24
CA ALA A 22 7.23 18.72 -2.99
C ALA A 22 7.30 17.18 -2.96
N ALA A 23 7.04 16.60 -1.79
CA ALA A 23 6.96 15.19 -1.57
C ALA A 23 5.70 14.76 -2.33
N GLY A 24 5.86 13.83 -3.27
CA GLY A 24 4.74 13.29 -4.02
C GLY A 24 3.67 12.67 -3.11
N THR A 25 2.58 12.22 -3.70
CA THR A 25 1.56 11.47 -2.96
C THR A 25 2.17 10.18 -2.41
N GLU A 26 2.15 9.99 -1.09
CA GLU A 26 2.65 8.77 -0.45
C GLU A 26 1.78 7.57 -0.83
N ASP A 27 2.42 6.46 -1.20
CA ASP A 27 1.74 5.20 -1.49
C ASP A 27 1.12 4.64 -0.19
N PRO A 28 -0.20 4.46 -0.10
CA PRO A 28 -0.82 3.95 1.11
C PRO A 28 -0.38 2.51 1.44
N TYR A 29 0.02 1.72 0.43
CA TYR A 29 0.59 0.39 0.62
C TYR A 29 1.97 0.46 1.28
N TYR A 30 2.81 1.42 0.86
CA TYR A 30 4.07 1.71 1.55
C TYR A 30 3.81 2.11 3.00
N ARG A 31 2.96 3.13 3.20
CA ARG A 31 2.66 3.69 4.52
C ARG A 31 2.16 2.61 5.49
N GLN A 32 1.27 1.75 5.01
CA GLN A 32 0.73 0.65 5.78
C GLN A 32 1.82 -0.37 6.16
N TRP A 33 2.70 -0.78 5.25
CA TRP A 33 3.77 -1.72 5.61
C TRP A 33 4.85 -1.11 6.50
N ALA A 34 5.18 0.17 6.30
CA ALA A 34 6.20 0.88 7.05
C ALA A 34 5.87 1.04 8.54
N SER A 35 4.59 0.90 8.94
CA SER A 35 4.19 0.90 10.36
C SER A 35 4.45 -0.43 11.08
N PHE A 36 4.95 -1.45 10.38
CA PHE A 36 5.26 -2.76 10.96
C PHE A 36 6.76 -3.03 11.00
N LYS A 37 7.19 -3.88 11.94
CA LYS A 37 8.58 -4.32 12.00
C LYS A 37 8.92 -5.29 10.87
N VAL A 38 10.15 -5.23 10.39
CA VAL A 38 10.73 -6.19 9.45
C VAL A 38 10.49 -7.62 9.95
N GLY A 39 10.03 -8.49 9.05
CA GLY A 39 9.63 -9.86 9.33
C GLY A 39 8.14 -10.03 9.65
N SER A 40 7.36 -8.95 9.77
CA SER A 40 5.90 -9.04 9.78
C SER A 40 5.37 -9.58 8.44
N SER A 41 4.28 -10.33 8.48
CA SER A 41 3.75 -11.02 7.30
C SER A 41 2.23 -11.10 7.29
N VAL A 42 1.67 -11.28 6.09
CA VAL A 42 0.26 -11.57 5.84
C VAL A 42 0.14 -12.72 4.86
N SER A 43 -0.73 -13.67 5.16
CA SER A 43 -1.12 -14.76 4.25
C SER A 43 -2.51 -14.46 3.70
N LEU A 44 -2.63 -14.61 2.39
CA LEU A 44 -3.78 -14.27 1.58
C LEU A 44 -4.22 -15.51 0.80
N ASP A 45 -5.52 -15.76 0.75
CA ASP A 45 -6.12 -16.64 -0.25
C ASP A 45 -6.59 -15.77 -1.41
N GLY A 46 -6.26 -16.20 -2.64
CA GLY A 46 -6.50 -15.44 -3.85
C GLY A 46 -7.24 -16.22 -4.92
N THR A 47 -8.04 -15.51 -5.70
CA THR A 47 -8.63 -15.97 -6.96
C THR A 47 -8.21 -15.03 -8.07
N ALA A 48 -7.86 -15.59 -9.23
CA ALA A 48 -7.61 -14.85 -10.44
C ALA A 48 -8.55 -15.33 -11.54
N THR A 49 -9.16 -14.38 -12.25
CA THR A 49 -9.95 -14.62 -13.45
C THR A 49 -9.22 -13.99 -14.61
N SER A 50 -8.91 -14.78 -15.63
CA SER A 50 -8.34 -14.29 -16.88
C SER A 50 -9.22 -14.68 -18.06
N SER A 51 -9.39 -13.76 -19.00
CA SER A 51 -10.05 -14.05 -20.28
C SER A 51 -9.31 -15.10 -21.10
N SER A 52 -8.01 -15.33 -20.84
CA SER A 52 -7.17 -16.24 -21.64
C SER A 52 -6.99 -17.62 -21.02
N SER A 53 -6.88 -17.70 -19.69
CA SER A 53 -6.54 -18.93 -18.96
C SER A 53 -7.63 -19.41 -18.00
N GLY A 54 -8.79 -18.75 -17.97
CA GLY A 54 -9.89 -19.08 -17.07
C GLY A 54 -9.62 -18.67 -15.61
N ASN A 55 -10.32 -19.34 -14.69
CA ASN A 55 -10.25 -19.06 -13.25
C ASN A 55 -9.20 -19.95 -12.57
N SER A 56 -8.42 -19.35 -11.66
CA SER A 56 -7.45 -20.06 -10.82
C SER A 56 -7.55 -19.58 -9.38
N SER A 57 -7.18 -20.44 -8.43
CA SER A 57 -7.01 -20.10 -7.02
C SER A 57 -5.57 -20.30 -6.58
N PHE A 58 -5.11 -19.49 -5.65
CA PHE A 58 -3.73 -19.53 -5.18
C PHE A 58 -3.64 -19.02 -3.74
N LYS A 59 -2.55 -19.38 -3.06
CA LYS A 59 -2.18 -18.83 -1.76
C LYS A 59 -0.98 -17.92 -1.92
N GLN A 60 -0.95 -16.83 -1.17
CA GLN A 60 0.16 -15.87 -1.22
C GLN A 60 0.52 -15.41 0.18
N THR A 61 1.79 -15.51 0.55
CA THR A 61 2.33 -14.88 1.75
C THR A 61 3.22 -13.72 1.36
N ILE A 62 2.96 -12.55 1.93
CA ILE A 62 3.78 -11.35 1.78
C ILE A 62 4.48 -11.09 3.10
N THR A 63 5.79 -10.88 3.09
CA THR A 63 6.61 -10.62 4.27
C THR A 63 7.44 -9.36 4.08
N LEU A 64 7.42 -8.45 5.05
CA LEU A 64 8.27 -7.27 5.06
C LEU A 64 9.74 -7.67 5.27
N LYS A 65 10.61 -7.32 4.33
CA LYS A 65 12.04 -7.68 4.35
C LYS A 65 12.93 -6.51 4.77
N GLU A 66 12.55 -5.30 4.41
CA GLU A 66 13.36 -4.10 4.64
C GLU A 66 12.45 -2.86 4.64
N VAL A 67 12.79 -1.87 5.46
CA VAL A 67 12.17 -0.54 5.43
C VAL A 67 13.29 0.50 5.38
N LYS A 68 13.25 1.38 4.38
CA LYS A 68 14.11 2.55 4.22
C LYS A 68 13.23 3.81 4.20
N SER A 69 13.84 4.98 4.13
CA SER A 69 13.13 6.27 4.17
C SER A 69 12.34 6.58 2.89
N ASP A 70 12.72 5.94 1.78
CA ASP A 70 12.26 6.20 0.41
C ASP A 70 11.64 4.96 -0.25
N TYR A 71 11.89 3.76 0.27
CA TYR A 71 11.27 2.52 -0.20
C TYR A 71 11.21 1.45 0.89
N LEU A 72 10.46 0.39 0.61
CA LEU A 72 10.51 -0.86 1.37
C LEU A 72 10.61 -2.06 0.43
N MET A 73 11.05 -3.19 0.96
CA MET A 73 11.10 -4.47 0.24
C MET A 73 10.15 -5.46 0.86
N VAL A 74 9.29 -6.08 0.05
CA VAL A 74 8.45 -7.21 0.45
C VAL A 74 8.87 -8.47 -0.30
N GLY A 75 8.96 -9.59 0.42
CA GLY A 75 9.06 -10.92 -0.15
C GLY A 75 7.67 -11.50 -0.37
N ILE A 76 7.42 -12.09 -1.53
CA ILE A 76 6.14 -12.66 -1.94
C ILE A 76 6.38 -14.14 -2.28
N SER A 77 5.78 -15.03 -1.52
CA SER A 77 5.72 -16.46 -1.79
C SER A 77 4.31 -16.81 -2.27
N ARG A 78 4.17 -17.31 -3.49
CA ARG A 78 2.88 -17.71 -4.07
C ARG A 78 2.87 -19.21 -4.38
N VAL A 79 1.80 -19.89 -4.01
CA VAL A 79 1.55 -21.30 -4.28
C VAL A 79 0.25 -21.45 -5.07
N GLU A 80 0.32 -22.16 -6.19
CA GLU A 80 -0.80 -22.42 -7.09
C GLU A 80 -0.74 -23.89 -7.54
N GLY A 81 -1.65 -24.71 -7.02
CA GLY A 81 -1.53 -26.17 -7.11
C GLY A 81 -0.21 -26.65 -6.48
N SER A 82 0.59 -27.38 -7.26
CA SER A 82 1.92 -27.85 -6.85
C SER A 82 3.05 -26.85 -7.14
N LYS A 83 2.77 -25.75 -7.84
CA LYS A 83 3.78 -24.77 -8.24
C LYS A 83 3.97 -23.73 -7.14
N ARG A 84 5.23 -23.47 -6.79
CA ARG A 84 5.63 -22.39 -5.88
C ARG A 84 6.51 -21.39 -6.60
N THR A 85 6.28 -20.10 -6.34
CA THR A 85 7.11 -19.00 -6.82
C THR A 85 7.44 -18.06 -5.67
N ASP A 86 8.70 -17.66 -5.58
CA ASP A 86 9.19 -16.71 -4.59
C ASP A 86 9.82 -15.51 -5.33
N LYS A 87 9.39 -14.30 -4.99
CA LYS A 87 9.90 -13.04 -5.58
C LYS A 87 10.04 -11.98 -4.50
N SER A 88 10.89 -10.99 -4.73
CA SER A 88 10.91 -9.76 -3.94
C SER A 88 10.41 -8.60 -4.78
N LYS A 89 9.67 -7.68 -4.16
CA LYS A 89 9.17 -6.47 -4.79
C LYS A 89 9.61 -5.25 -3.97
N LYS A 90 10.19 -4.27 -4.66
CA LYS A 90 10.41 -2.93 -4.14
C LYS A 90 9.09 -2.15 -4.20
N VAL A 91 8.74 -1.48 -3.11
CA VAL A 91 7.61 -0.56 -3.03
C VAL A 91 8.18 0.81 -2.71
N GLU A 92 8.08 1.73 -3.65
CA GLU A 92 8.52 3.11 -3.46
C GLU A 92 7.60 3.82 -2.47
N ARG A 93 8.14 4.78 -1.72
CA ARG A 93 7.35 5.57 -0.77
C ARG A 93 6.32 6.45 -1.43
N PHE A 94 6.67 7.03 -2.57
CA PHE A 94 5.83 7.97 -3.30
C PHE A 94 5.39 7.37 -4.61
N LEU A 95 4.15 7.67 -4.99
CA LEU A 95 3.56 7.26 -6.25
C LEU A 95 4.26 7.94 -7.44
N GLY A 96 4.17 7.29 -8.60
CA GLY A 96 4.60 7.87 -9.86
C GLY A 96 3.79 9.12 -10.18
N LYS A 97 4.38 10.07 -10.91
CA LYS A 97 3.75 11.37 -11.22
C LYS A 97 2.40 11.25 -11.94
N LYS A 98 2.17 10.16 -12.67
CA LYS A 98 0.94 9.90 -13.42
C LYS A 98 -0.07 9.03 -12.66
N ASP A 99 0.36 8.40 -11.57
CA ASP A 99 -0.48 7.46 -10.84
C ASP A 99 -1.57 8.23 -10.09
N LYS A 100 -2.76 7.65 -10.03
CA LYS A 100 -3.91 8.26 -9.35
C LYS A 100 -4.24 7.48 -8.10
N LEU A 101 -4.25 8.19 -6.96
CA LEU A 101 -4.76 7.67 -5.70
C LEU A 101 -6.14 8.28 -5.40
N GLU A 102 -7.10 7.40 -5.12
CA GLU A 102 -8.45 7.76 -4.72
C GLU A 102 -8.72 7.22 -3.32
N ASP A 103 -9.11 8.10 -2.40
CA ASP A 103 -9.64 7.71 -1.10
C ASP A 103 -11.13 7.38 -1.24
N LEU A 104 -11.49 6.13 -0.96
CA LEU A 104 -12.86 5.63 -1.09
C LEU A 104 -13.56 5.50 0.27
N GLY A 105 -12.99 6.05 1.34
CA GLY A 105 -13.56 6.05 2.67
C GLY A 105 -13.41 4.72 3.40
N GLN A 106 -14.44 4.31 4.12
CA GLN A 106 -14.42 3.12 4.97
C GLN A 106 -15.38 2.05 4.45
N GLU A 107 -14.96 0.79 4.50
CA GLU A 107 -15.78 -0.36 4.15
C GLU A 107 -15.54 -1.51 5.13
N ASP A 108 -16.62 -2.18 5.52
CA ASP A 108 -16.56 -3.37 6.34
C ASP A 108 -16.14 -4.59 5.49
N ILE A 109 -15.05 -5.26 5.87
CA ILE A 109 -14.54 -6.45 5.20
C ILE A 109 -14.42 -7.61 6.19
N THR A 110 -14.79 -8.82 5.76
CA THR A 110 -14.52 -10.04 6.50
C THR A 110 -13.19 -10.64 6.04
N ALA A 111 -12.25 -10.81 6.96
CA ALA A 111 -10.96 -11.45 6.76
C ALA A 111 -10.64 -12.36 7.96
N ALA A 112 -10.02 -13.53 7.73
CA ALA A 112 -9.74 -14.51 8.78
C ALA A 112 -10.95 -14.80 9.72
N GLY A 113 -12.17 -14.83 9.17
CA GLY A 113 -13.41 -15.04 9.92
C GLY A 113 -13.85 -13.88 10.83
N LYS A 114 -13.19 -12.71 10.77
CA LYS A 114 -13.51 -11.52 11.57
C LYS A 114 -13.88 -10.35 10.67
N LYS A 115 -14.75 -9.47 11.16
CA LYS A 115 -15.20 -8.26 10.47
C LYS A 115 -14.32 -7.07 10.88
N PHE A 116 -13.82 -6.32 9.90
CA PHE A 116 -12.95 -5.16 10.08
C PHE A 116 -13.52 -3.95 9.33
N LYS A 117 -13.62 -2.81 10.00
CA LYS A 117 -13.88 -1.53 9.35
C LYS A 117 -12.57 -1.02 8.73
N CYS A 118 -12.36 -1.28 7.46
CA CYS A 118 -11.12 -0.97 6.76
C CYS A 118 -11.19 0.38 6.06
N HIS A 119 -10.07 1.07 5.95
CA HIS A 119 -9.95 2.23 5.05
C HIS A 119 -9.65 1.73 3.64
N LYS A 120 -10.43 2.20 2.67
CA LYS A 120 -10.40 1.74 1.28
C LYS A 120 -9.74 2.78 0.39
N TYR A 121 -8.74 2.34 -0.38
CA TYR A 121 -8.09 3.16 -1.39
C TYR A 121 -8.15 2.47 -2.74
N LYS A 122 -8.23 3.25 -3.82
CA LYS A 122 -7.99 2.77 -5.17
C LYS A 122 -6.77 3.49 -5.76
N LEU A 123 -5.83 2.69 -6.24
CA LEU A 123 -4.62 3.15 -6.90
C LEU A 123 -4.67 2.71 -8.37
N THR A 124 -4.61 3.65 -9.29
CA THR A 124 -4.62 3.38 -10.72
C THR A 124 -3.28 3.77 -11.33
N TYR A 125 -2.68 2.83 -12.06
CA TYR A 125 -1.45 3.01 -12.82
C TYR A 125 -1.77 3.21 -14.30
N PHE A 126 -1.04 4.12 -14.93
CA PHE A 126 -1.20 4.49 -16.32
C PHE A 126 0.07 4.16 -17.11
N ASP A 127 -0.09 3.81 -18.37
CA ASP A 127 1.03 3.68 -19.30
C ASP A 127 1.58 5.04 -19.74
N ASN A 128 2.57 5.02 -20.65
CA ASN A 128 3.19 6.24 -21.15
C ASN A 128 2.23 7.12 -21.96
N ASP A 129 1.23 6.51 -22.60
CA ASP A 129 0.20 7.17 -23.40
C ASP A 129 -0.97 7.68 -22.54
N GLY A 130 -0.93 7.45 -21.22
CA GLY A 130 -1.96 7.88 -20.28
C GLY A 130 -3.17 6.95 -20.24
N LYS A 131 -3.09 5.74 -20.78
CA LYS A 131 -4.15 4.73 -20.68
C LYS A 131 -4.01 3.95 -19.38
N GLU A 132 -5.14 3.64 -18.75
CA GLU A 132 -5.16 2.82 -17.54
C GLU A 132 -4.67 1.41 -17.84
N MET A 133 -3.59 1.00 -17.16
CA MET A 133 -3.00 -0.32 -17.31
C MET A 133 -3.57 -1.29 -16.28
N ILE A 134 -3.51 -0.90 -15.01
CA ILE A 134 -3.96 -1.71 -13.89
C ILE A 134 -4.42 -0.81 -12.76
N SER A 135 -5.48 -1.22 -12.07
CA SER A 135 -5.87 -0.61 -10.80
C SER A 135 -5.88 -1.63 -9.68
N PHE A 136 -5.52 -1.17 -8.48
CA PHE A 136 -5.56 -1.92 -7.24
C PHE A 136 -6.47 -1.20 -6.26
N THR A 137 -7.44 -1.92 -5.72
CA THR A 137 -8.21 -1.50 -4.56
C THR A 137 -7.67 -2.22 -3.33
N TYR A 138 -7.28 -1.46 -2.32
CA TYR A 138 -6.77 -1.97 -1.05
C TYR A 138 -7.73 -1.64 0.07
N TRP A 139 -7.88 -2.58 1.00
CA TRP A 139 -8.59 -2.38 2.27
C TRP A 139 -7.61 -2.54 3.41
N PHE A 140 -7.25 -1.44 4.05
CA PHE A 140 -6.25 -1.39 5.11
C PHE A 140 -6.90 -1.36 6.49
N TYR A 141 -6.33 -2.11 7.42
CA TYR A 141 -6.67 -2.08 8.83
C TYR A 141 -5.37 -1.98 9.64
N PRO A 142 -5.28 -1.12 10.67
CA PRO A 142 -4.01 -0.82 11.36
C PRO A 142 -3.28 -2.04 11.92
N ASP A 143 -4.00 -3.12 12.26
CA ASP A 143 -3.42 -4.33 12.84
C ASP A 143 -3.06 -5.44 11.83
N ILE A 144 -3.30 -5.23 10.54
CA ILE A 144 -3.00 -6.19 9.48
C ILE A 144 -1.82 -5.67 8.66
N PRO A 145 -0.66 -6.36 8.66
CA PRO A 145 0.44 -6.05 7.75
C PRO A 145 -0.02 -6.10 6.29
N GLY A 146 0.28 -5.08 5.50
CA GLY A 146 -0.29 -4.96 4.16
C GLY A 146 -1.81 -4.74 4.23
N ALA A 147 -2.60 -5.48 3.46
CA ALA A 147 -4.04 -5.24 3.34
C ALA A 147 -4.88 -6.44 3.80
N ALA A 148 -6.07 -6.16 4.36
CA ALA A 148 -7.08 -7.16 4.69
C ALA A 148 -7.71 -7.78 3.42
N LYS A 149 -7.83 -6.97 2.36
CA LYS A 149 -8.27 -7.39 1.03
C LYS A 149 -7.54 -6.59 -0.04
N ILE A 150 -7.32 -7.22 -1.18
CA ILE A 150 -6.76 -6.61 -2.39
C ILE A 150 -7.64 -7.02 -3.56
N HIS A 151 -8.02 -6.08 -4.41
CA HIS A 151 -8.67 -6.35 -5.68
C HIS A 151 -7.90 -5.64 -6.80
N ALA A 152 -7.36 -6.39 -7.74
CA ALA A 152 -6.68 -5.85 -8.90
C ALA A 152 -7.51 -6.07 -10.16
N GLN A 153 -7.51 -5.08 -11.05
CA GLN A 153 -8.16 -5.14 -12.36
C GLN A 153 -7.18 -4.65 -13.42
N ALA A 154 -6.89 -5.50 -14.40
CA ALA A 154 -6.09 -5.14 -15.57
C ALA A 154 -7.01 -4.87 -16.77
N LYS A 155 -6.68 -3.87 -17.58
CA LYS A 155 -7.42 -3.52 -18.79
C LYS A 155 -6.56 -3.77 -20.04
N ASN A 156 -7.19 -4.19 -21.12
CA ASN A 156 -6.54 -4.22 -22.44
C ASN A 156 -6.47 -2.81 -23.07
N PRO A 157 -5.76 -2.65 -24.20
CA PRO A 157 -5.66 -1.35 -24.89
C PRO A 157 -7.00 -0.77 -25.37
N ALA A 158 -8.06 -1.59 -25.48
CA ALA A 158 -9.42 -1.16 -25.80
C ALA A 158 -10.21 -0.68 -24.56
N GLY A 159 -9.61 -0.74 -23.36
CA GLY A 159 -10.21 -0.31 -22.11
C GLY A 159 -11.09 -1.36 -21.41
N ASN A 160 -11.20 -2.57 -21.99
CA ASN A 160 -11.98 -3.65 -21.40
C ASN A 160 -11.16 -4.38 -20.32
N THR A 161 -11.80 -4.72 -19.20
CA THR A 161 -11.18 -5.55 -18.16
C THR A 161 -10.90 -6.94 -18.72
N THR A 162 -9.63 -7.37 -18.68
CA THR A 162 -9.22 -8.72 -19.12
C THR A 162 -9.00 -9.67 -17.97
N ASP A 163 -8.43 -9.15 -16.90
CA ASP A 163 -7.97 -9.95 -15.78
C ASP A 163 -8.36 -9.28 -14.47
N THR A 164 -8.84 -10.08 -13.52
CA THR A 164 -9.07 -9.63 -12.15
C THR A 164 -8.41 -10.57 -11.17
N VAL A 165 -7.94 -10.01 -10.06
CA VAL A 165 -7.39 -10.79 -8.95
C VAL A 165 -8.03 -10.28 -7.68
N THR A 166 -8.59 -11.17 -6.87
CA THR A 166 -9.05 -10.84 -5.52
C THR A 166 -8.25 -11.64 -4.51
N GLN A 167 -7.77 -10.99 -3.46
CA GLN A 167 -7.02 -11.61 -2.37
C GLN A 167 -7.62 -11.17 -1.04
N THR A 168 -7.80 -12.10 -0.11
CA THR A 168 -8.32 -11.80 1.23
C THR A 168 -7.40 -12.40 2.28
N ALA A 169 -7.09 -11.63 3.32
CA ALA A 169 -6.24 -12.09 4.41
C ALA A 169 -6.90 -13.23 5.19
N VAL A 170 -6.12 -14.28 5.42
CA VAL A 170 -6.54 -15.47 6.18
C VAL A 170 -5.76 -15.62 7.48
N SER A 171 -4.55 -15.05 7.56
CA SER A 171 -3.76 -14.94 8.79
C SER A 171 -2.66 -13.89 8.63
N TRP A 172 -2.08 -13.43 9.73
CA TRP A 172 -0.94 -12.51 9.74
C TRP A 172 -0.11 -12.65 11.01
N GLN A 173 1.13 -12.16 10.95
CA GLN A 173 2.05 -12.13 12.07
C GLN A 173 2.69 -10.74 12.16
N LYS A 174 2.63 -10.13 13.36
CA LYS A 174 3.31 -8.87 13.70
C LYS A 174 4.57 -9.22 14.51
N LYS A 175 5.74 -8.66 14.16
CA LYS A 175 6.97 -8.78 14.96
C LYS A 175 7.18 -7.59 15.89
#